data_AF-A0A3S0ML30-F1
#
_entry.id   AF-A0A3S0ML30-F1
#
_cell.length_a   1.000
_cell.length_b   1.000
_cell.length_c   1.000
_cell.angle_alpha   90.00
_cell.angle_beta   90.00
_cell.angle_gamma   90.00
#
_symmetry.space_group_name_H-M   'P 1'
#
loop_
_entity.id
_entity.type
_entity.pdbx_description
1 polymer ?
#
loop_
_entity_poly.entity_id
_entity_poly.type
_entity_poly.pdbx_seq_one_letter_code
_entity_poly.pdbx_strand_id
1 'polypeptide(L)'
;MIFVEYKKCPVCVDSEVHLNTWDLMECPQCNLMLSMAVPATATVLKERGKGEFRFEDVTFNSRCSDLVIAPSSEHNPVLPDDKHWFSSICGIEEYLEPKGNTEKDKNYTLWSSFKDELVNKLSTFSCDELSDAWSSKGNRTSFYKESLLPLVSKELGLFQGNEEFTVDYVMSKSFYGDVYVPQIQIESENDIRTANQEMNKLCRLNSPLRVLVTVFDGWDGSKNQKIYDYLRKWQKTIEAHGSMNMGEFSGVIGILIGSYHNKELTYYSAAFWSNGTLRQPLKVLQSFCLERN
;
A
#
# COMPACT_ATOMS: atom_id res chain seq x y z
N MET A 1 17.30 24.49 2.45
CA MET A 1 17.65 23.59 1.34
C MET A 1 18.74 22.61 1.77
N ILE A 2 18.45 21.31 1.74
CA ILE A 2 19.41 20.22 1.95
C ILE A 2 19.66 19.64 0.56
N PHE A 3 20.93 19.60 0.18
CA PHE A 3 21.37 18.91 -1.02
C PHE A 3 21.84 17.53 -0.62
N VAL A 4 21.22 16.51 -1.21
CA VAL A 4 21.71 15.15 -1.07
C VAL A 4 22.71 14.90 -2.19
N GLU A 5 23.96 14.63 -1.81
CA GLU A 5 24.93 14.02 -2.71
C GLU A 5 24.34 12.70 -3.19
N TYR A 6 24.00 12.66 -4.49
CA TYR A 6 23.41 11.66 -5.41
C TYR A 6 22.92 10.29 -4.92
N LYS A 7 23.32 9.80 -3.76
CA LYS A 7 22.95 8.52 -3.18
C LYS A 7 22.73 8.54 -1.68
N LYS A 8 23.11 9.55 -0.89
CA LYS A 8 23.09 9.41 0.57
C LYS A 8 21.74 9.78 1.20
N CYS A 9 21.30 9.00 2.17
CA CYS A 9 20.12 9.36 2.96
C CYS A 9 20.42 10.65 3.75
N PRO A 10 19.57 11.69 3.66
CA PRO A 10 19.78 12.92 4.40
C PRO A 10 19.65 12.73 5.92
N VAL A 11 19.03 11.64 6.38
CA VAL A 11 18.86 11.33 7.80
C VAL A 11 19.97 10.41 8.31
N CYS A 12 20.25 9.32 7.58
CA CYS A 12 21.26 8.36 8.01
C CYS A 12 22.69 8.74 7.64
N VAL A 13 22.88 9.65 6.68
CA VAL A 13 24.15 10.18 6.13
C VAL A 13 25.05 9.12 5.46
N ASP A 14 25.14 7.92 6.01
CA ASP A 14 26.00 6.82 5.56
C ASP A 14 25.26 5.75 4.75
N SER A 15 23.93 5.75 4.77
CA SER A 15 23.13 4.82 3.98
C SER A 15 22.83 5.38 2.60
N GLU A 16 22.96 4.54 1.57
CA GLU A 16 22.48 4.91 0.24
C GLU A 16 20.95 4.86 0.14
N VAL A 17 20.32 5.79 -0.56
CA VAL A 17 18.92 5.72 -0.98
C VAL A 17 18.84 4.95 -2.29
N HIS A 18 17.87 4.06 -2.38
CA HIS A 18 17.65 3.21 -3.55
C HIS A 18 16.35 3.61 -4.24
N LEU A 19 16.29 3.48 -5.57
CA LEU A 19 15.03 3.60 -6.28
C LEU A 19 14.10 2.46 -5.85
N ASN A 20 12.98 2.84 -5.24
CA ASN A 20 11.88 1.96 -4.93
C ASN A 20 10.89 1.95 -6.11
N THR A 21 10.56 3.11 -6.70
CA THR A 21 9.82 3.19 -7.98
C THR A 21 10.48 4.22 -8.90
N TRP A 22 9.92 4.44 -10.11
CA TRP A 22 10.46 5.42 -11.07
C TRP A 22 10.54 6.85 -10.52
N ASP A 23 9.78 7.13 -9.47
CA ASP A 23 9.56 8.42 -8.85
C ASP A 23 9.73 8.35 -7.33
N LEU A 24 10.34 7.28 -6.79
CA LEU A 24 10.51 7.13 -5.35
C LEU A 24 11.88 6.56 -5.02
N MET A 25 12.60 7.24 -4.13
CA MET A 25 13.79 6.74 -3.50
C MET A 25 13.48 6.39 -2.03
N GLU A 26 14.17 5.40 -1.49
CA GLU A 26 14.01 4.94 -0.13
C GLU A 26 15.37 4.72 0.53
N CYS A 27 15.54 5.21 1.77
CA CYS A 27 16.67 4.80 2.59
C CYS A 27 16.39 3.45 3.27
N PRO A 28 17.21 2.41 3.09
CA PRO A 28 16.96 1.09 3.66
C PRO A 28 17.19 1.02 5.18
N GLN A 29 17.87 2.02 5.77
CA GLN A 29 18.19 2.05 7.19
C GLN A 29 17.10 2.75 8.00
N CYS A 30 16.70 3.96 7.62
CA CYS A 30 15.64 4.70 8.32
C CYS A 30 14.29 4.67 7.60
N ASN A 31 14.21 4.05 6.42
CA ASN A 31 13.01 3.93 5.60
C ASN A 31 12.42 5.27 5.15
N LEU A 32 13.25 6.31 5.10
CA LEU A 32 12.86 7.60 4.55
C LEU A 32 12.49 7.42 3.07
N MET A 33 11.24 7.73 2.73
CA MET A 33 10.78 7.78 1.34
C MET A 33 10.89 9.21 0.79
N LEU A 34 11.51 9.33 -0.37
CA LEU A 34 11.74 10.56 -1.11
C LEU A 34 11.12 10.43 -2.50
N SER A 35 9.98 11.07 -2.74
CA SER A 35 9.36 11.03 -4.07
C SER A 35 9.96 12.09 -4.98
N MET A 36 10.43 11.73 -6.18
CA MET A 36 10.97 12.67 -7.16
C MET A 36 9.84 13.37 -7.91
N ALA A 37 9.76 14.68 -7.76
CA ALA A 37 8.73 15.49 -8.43
C ALA A 37 9.22 16.12 -9.73
N VAL A 38 10.50 16.47 -9.80
CA VAL A 38 11.22 16.92 -11.01
C VAL A 38 12.66 16.41 -10.92
N PRO A 39 13.45 16.43 -12.01
CA PRO A 39 14.78 15.80 -12.03
C PRO A 39 15.71 16.22 -10.86
N ALA A 40 15.57 17.43 -10.31
CA ALA A 40 16.40 17.94 -9.20
C ALA A 40 15.65 18.14 -7.86
N THR A 41 14.45 17.58 -7.69
CA THR A 41 13.64 17.81 -6.48
C THR A 41 12.95 16.55 -5.99
N ALA A 42 13.02 16.32 -4.68
CA ALA A 42 12.24 15.31 -3.99
C ALA A 42 11.40 15.85 -2.84
N THR A 43 10.37 15.07 -2.53
CA THR A 43 9.41 15.30 -1.46
C THR A 43 9.60 14.25 -0.37
N VAL A 44 9.74 14.68 0.89
CA VAL A 44 9.79 13.75 2.04
C VAL A 44 8.38 13.32 2.42
N LEU A 45 8.18 12.01 2.43
CA LEU A 45 6.94 11.40 2.91
C LEU A 45 7.11 10.98 4.38
N LYS A 46 6.07 11.21 5.18
CA LYS A 46 6.11 11.00 6.65
C LYS A 46 6.18 9.56 7.11
N GLU A 47 6.09 8.57 6.21
CA GLU A 47 6.12 7.17 6.64
C GLU A 47 7.41 6.45 6.32
N ARG A 48 7.97 5.92 7.41
CA ARG A 48 9.13 5.03 7.45
C ARG A 48 8.65 3.58 7.40
N GLY A 49 8.52 2.99 6.21
CA GLY A 49 8.11 1.58 6.07
C GLY A 49 9.27 0.62 6.31
N LYS A 50 9.17 -0.41 7.16
CA LYS A 50 10.30 -1.31 7.52
C LYS A 50 10.89 -2.23 6.40
N GLY A 51 10.89 -1.84 5.11
CA GLY A 51 11.38 -2.62 3.96
C GLY A 51 10.61 -3.93 3.70
N GLU A 52 10.45 -4.46 2.48
CA GLU A 52 11.08 -4.14 1.20
C GLU A 52 10.08 -4.06 0.04
N PHE A 53 10.28 -3.05 -0.83
CA PHE A 53 10.54 -3.35 -2.23
C PHE A 53 11.61 -2.44 -2.85
N ARG A 54 12.43 -2.99 -3.76
CA ARG A 54 13.54 -2.31 -4.46
C ARG A 54 13.55 -2.73 -5.93
N PHE A 55 13.52 -1.76 -6.85
CA PHE A 55 13.47 -2.03 -8.28
C PHE A 55 14.68 -1.46 -8.96
N GLU A 56 15.46 -2.39 -9.49
CA GLU A 56 16.76 -2.11 -10.07
C GLU A 56 17.70 -1.59 -8.97
N ASP A 57 18.74 -2.35 -8.65
CA ASP A 57 19.94 -1.76 -8.01
C ASP A 57 20.67 -0.84 -9.02
N VAL A 58 19.92 -0.21 -9.92
CA VAL A 58 20.42 0.77 -10.87
C VAL A 58 20.45 2.06 -10.11
N THR A 59 21.66 2.47 -9.77
CA THR A 59 21.95 3.80 -9.30
C THR A 59 21.35 4.82 -10.27
N PHE A 60 20.60 5.77 -9.72
CA PHE A 60 20.04 6.90 -10.45
C PHE A 60 21.10 7.51 -11.37
N ASN A 61 20.77 7.67 -12.65
CA ASN A 61 21.73 8.13 -13.66
C ASN A 61 22.12 9.59 -13.36
N SER A 62 23.43 9.87 -13.37
CA SER A 62 24.13 11.03 -12.78
C SER A 62 23.80 12.44 -13.33
N ARG A 63 22.66 12.64 -13.99
CA ARG A 63 22.33 13.89 -14.69
C ARG A 63 21.68 14.97 -13.82
N CYS A 64 21.33 14.68 -12.57
CA CYS A 64 20.83 15.71 -11.65
C CYS A 64 21.87 15.89 -10.56
N SER A 65 22.57 17.03 -10.61
CA SER A 65 23.76 17.26 -9.81
C SER A 65 23.45 17.38 -8.32
N ASP A 66 22.24 17.76 -7.93
CA ASP A 66 21.85 17.89 -6.54
C ASP A 66 20.34 17.66 -6.36
N LEU A 67 19.96 16.94 -5.30
CA LEU A 67 18.54 16.75 -4.95
C LEU A 67 18.14 17.74 -3.86
N VAL A 68 17.15 18.58 -4.17
CA VAL A 68 16.54 19.50 -3.20
C VAL A 68 15.34 18.83 -2.53
N ILE A 69 15.25 18.92 -1.20
CA ILE A 69 14.19 18.25 -0.43
C ILE A 69 13.20 19.23 0.23
N ALA A 70 11.92 19.00 0.00
CA ALA A 70 10.78 19.71 0.58
C ALA A 70 9.82 18.76 1.32
N PRO A 71 8.99 19.26 2.25
CA PRO A 71 7.86 18.50 2.75
C PRO A 71 6.84 18.30 1.63
N SER A 72 5.98 17.33 1.87
CA SER A 72 4.84 17.00 1.05
C SER A 72 3.81 18.11 1.08
N SER A 73 3.37 18.60 -0.08
CA SER A 73 2.29 19.60 -0.12
C SER A 73 1.00 19.01 0.44
N GLU A 74 0.25 19.79 1.24
CA GLU A 74 -0.98 19.32 1.89
C GLU A 74 -2.01 18.76 0.88
N HIS A 75 -2.04 19.36 -0.31
CA HIS A 75 -2.98 19.03 -1.37
C HIS A 75 -2.49 17.91 -2.29
N ASN A 76 -1.18 17.72 -2.45
CA ASN A 76 -0.62 16.66 -3.28
C ASN A 76 0.65 16.08 -2.65
N PRO A 77 0.58 14.87 -2.07
CA PRO A 77 1.69 14.37 -1.30
C PRO A 77 2.96 14.01 -2.10
N VAL A 78 2.87 13.90 -3.42
CA VAL A 78 4.05 13.72 -4.31
C VAL A 78 4.75 15.03 -4.58
N LEU A 79 3.98 16.12 -4.62
CA LEU A 79 4.53 17.41 -5.01
C LEU A 79 5.24 18.06 -3.81
N PRO A 80 6.44 18.59 -4.05
CA PRO A 80 7.15 19.35 -3.05
C PRO A 80 6.32 20.58 -2.73
N ASP A 81 6.16 20.89 -1.46
CA ASP A 81 5.78 22.23 -1.06
C ASP A 81 6.98 23.14 -1.31
N ASP A 82 7.07 23.68 -2.53
CA ASP A 82 8.17 24.51 -3.02
C ASP A 82 8.35 25.83 -2.24
N LYS A 83 7.39 26.15 -1.37
CA LYS A 83 7.49 27.25 -0.40
C LYS A 83 8.33 26.88 0.82
N HIS A 84 8.51 25.59 1.08
CA HIS A 84 9.20 25.07 2.25
C HIS A 84 10.28 24.08 1.83
N TRP A 85 11.54 24.50 1.86
CA TRP A 85 12.67 23.60 1.66
C TRP A 85 13.30 23.31 3.01
N PHE A 86 13.60 22.04 3.29
CA PHE A 86 14.34 21.74 4.52
C PHE A 86 15.73 22.35 4.42
N SER A 87 16.14 23.16 5.39
CA SER A 87 17.49 23.74 5.49
C SER A 87 18.43 22.97 6.39
N SER A 88 17.93 21.98 7.12
CA SER A 88 18.71 21.14 8.02
C SER A 88 18.03 19.79 8.23
N ILE A 89 18.84 18.77 8.57
CA ILE A 89 18.36 17.42 8.91
C ILE A 89 17.32 17.49 10.04
N CYS A 90 17.55 18.34 11.05
CA CYS A 90 16.61 18.56 12.14
C CYS A 90 15.22 19.02 11.64
N GLY A 91 15.16 19.83 10.58
CA GLY A 91 13.88 20.22 9.98
C GLY A 91 13.16 19.06 9.28
N ILE A 92 13.91 18.13 8.67
CA ILE A 92 13.34 16.87 8.16
C ILE A 92 12.80 16.05 9.32
N GLU A 93 13.58 15.89 10.39
CA GLU A 93 13.19 15.10 11.57
C GLU A 93 11.91 15.64 12.21
N GLU A 94 11.84 16.95 12.47
CA GLU A 94 10.65 17.62 13.03
C GLU A 94 9.42 17.50 12.11
N TYR A 95 9.61 17.48 10.80
CA TYR A 95 8.52 17.25 9.86
C TYR A 95 8.02 15.79 9.90
N LEU A 96 8.95 14.85 10.05
CA LEU A 96 8.66 13.42 10.21
C LEU A 96 8.05 13.10 11.57
N GLU A 97 8.17 14.00 12.56
CA GLU A 97 7.45 13.83 13.81
C GLU A 97 5.93 13.81 13.56
N PRO A 98 5.19 12.95 14.28
CA PRO A 98 3.74 12.85 14.12
C PRO A 98 3.05 14.18 14.43
N LYS A 99 2.74 14.98 13.40
CA LYS A 99 1.84 16.12 13.50
C LYS A 99 0.40 15.58 13.42
N GLY A 100 -0.49 16.11 14.26
CA GLY A 100 -1.75 15.48 14.65
C GLY A 100 -2.68 14.96 13.54
N ASN A 101 -3.66 14.18 14.01
CA ASN A 101 -4.51 13.22 13.29
C ASN A 101 -5.36 13.84 12.16
N THR A 102 -4.82 13.96 10.94
CA THR A 102 -5.59 14.39 9.76
C THR A 102 -6.55 13.29 9.29
N GLU A 103 -7.54 13.61 8.45
CA GLU A 103 -8.44 12.60 7.86
C GLU A 103 -7.69 11.56 7.01
N LYS A 104 -6.63 11.98 6.30
CA LYS A 104 -5.72 11.08 5.60
C LYS A 104 -5.04 10.10 6.56
N ASP A 105 -4.67 10.57 7.76
CA ASP A 105 -4.08 9.72 8.80
C ASP A 105 -5.10 8.74 9.37
N LYS A 106 -6.37 9.13 9.51
CA LYS A 106 -7.46 8.22 9.92
C LYS A 106 -7.68 7.10 8.91
N ASN A 107 -7.76 7.43 7.61
CA ASN A 107 -7.97 6.44 6.55
C ASN A 107 -6.80 5.47 6.44
N TYR A 108 -5.57 5.96 6.65
CA TYR A 108 -4.40 5.09 6.68
C TYR A 108 -4.28 4.27 7.98
N THR A 109 -4.72 4.83 9.11
CA THR A 109 -4.85 4.06 10.35
C THR A 109 -5.85 2.91 10.18
N LEU A 110 -6.93 3.13 9.44
CA LEU A 110 -7.89 2.08 9.08
C LEU A 110 -7.23 0.98 8.23
N TRP A 111 -6.42 1.33 7.22
CA TRP A 111 -5.62 0.36 6.47
C TRP A 111 -4.63 -0.42 7.35
N SER A 112 -3.94 0.26 8.26
CA SER A 112 -3.00 -0.39 9.18
C SER A 112 -3.72 -1.38 10.09
N SER A 113 -4.83 -0.96 10.69
CA SER A 113 -5.67 -1.81 11.55
C SER A 113 -6.22 -3.01 10.79
N PHE A 114 -6.66 -2.82 9.54
CA PHE A 114 -7.15 -3.90 8.69
C PHE A 114 -6.07 -4.95 8.40
N LYS A 115 -4.84 -4.55 8.05
CA LYS A 115 -3.74 -5.49 7.83
C LYS A 115 -3.37 -6.25 9.09
N ASP A 116 -3.23 -5.53 10.20
CA ASP A 116 -2.82 -6.14 11.47
C ASP A 116 -3.84 -7.19 11.88
N GLU A 117 -5.12 -6.88 11.74
CA GLU A 117 -6.18 -7.84 12.04
C GLU A 117 -6.25 -9.01 11.05
N LEU A 118 -6.06 -8.75 9.74
CA LEU A 118 -5.95 -9.81 8.74
C LEU A 118 -4.84 -10.80 9.10
N VAL A 119 -3.65 -10.31 9.47
CA VAL A 119 -2.52 -11.15 9.88
C VAL A 119 -2.86 -11.92 11.15
N ASN A 120 -3.38 -11.24 12.16
CA ASN A 120 -3.77 -11.86 13.42
C ASN A 120 -4.75 -13.01 13.18
N LYS A 121 -5.76 -12.83 12.32
CA LYS A 121 -6.74 -13.88 11.99
C LYS A 121 -6.12 -14.98 11.14
N LEU A 122 -5.30 -14.67 10.14
CA LEU A 122 -4.59 -15.70 9.35
C LEU A 122 -3.76 -16.63 10.24
N SER A 123 -3.10 -16.09 11.27
CA SER A 123 -2.33 -16.87 12.25
C SER A 123 -3.15 -17.79 13.15
N THR A 124 -4.48 -17.68 13.13
CA THR A 124 -5.36 -18.61 13.88
C THR A 124 -5.73 -19.87 13.11
N PHE A 125 -5.52 -19.89 11.79
CA PHE A 125 -5.78 -21.06 10.95
C PHE A 125 -4.58 -22.00 10.94
N SER A 126 -4.86 -23.30 10.91
CA SER A 126 -3.83 -24.33 10.78
C SER A 126 -3.22 -24.34 9.38
N CYS A 127 -2.01 -24.90 9.26
CA CYS A 127 -1.36 -25.07 7.96
C CYS A 127 -2.20 -25.91 6.99
N ASP A 128 -2.94 -26.90 7.49
CA ASP A 128 -3.82 -27.74 6.68
C ASP A 128 -5.01 -26.94 6.13
N GLU A 129 -5.64 -26.09 6.96
CA GLU A 129 -6.73 -25.21 6.51
C GLU A 129 -6.24 -24.19 5.48
N LEU A 130 -5.07 -23.59 5.70
CA LEU A 130 -4.47 -22.65 4.74
C LEU A 130 -4.09 -23.35 3.43
N SER A 131 -3.57 -24.57 3.51
CA SER A 131 -3.22 -25.37 2.32
C SER A 131 -4.46 -25.75 1.52
N ASP A 132 -5.53 -26.19 2.19
CA ASP A 132 -6.80 -26.51 1.53
C ASP A 132 -7.44 -25.27 0.90
N ALA A 133 -7.44 -24.14 1.61
CA ALA A 133 -7.90 -22.86 1.08
C ALA A 133 -7.17 -22.51 -0.21
N TRP A 134 -5.85 -22.73 -0.28
CA TRP A 134 -5.01 -22.38 -1.43
C TRP A 134 -4.97 -23.43 -2.55
N SER A 135 -5.62 -24.57 -2.38
CA SER A 135 -5.62 -25.67 -3.37
C SER A 135 -6.38 -25.36 -4.67
N SER A 136 -7.36 -24.44 -4.64
CA SER A 136 -8.14 -24.06 -5.81
C SER A 136 -8.68 -22.63 -5.73
N LYS A 137 -9.02 -22.03 -6.87
CA LYS A 137 -9.70 -20.72 -6.94
C LYS A 137 -11.01 -20.72 -6.13
N GLY A 138 -11.81 -21.79 -6.22
CA GLY A 138 -13.07 -21.89 -5.49
C GLY A 138 -12.89 -21.96 -3.97
N ASN A 139 -11.88 -22.72 -3.51
CA ASN A 139 -11.56 -22.84 -2.09
C ASN A 139 -11.07 -21.51 -1.52
N ARG A 140 -10.23 -20.77 -2.26
CA ARG A 140 -9.76 -19.43 -1.84
C ARG A 140 -10.88 -18.45 -1.65
N THR A 141 -11.77 -18.34 -2.64
CA THR A 141 -12.93 -17.44 -2.55
C THR A 141 -13.83 -17.82 -1.37
N SER A 142 -14.07 -19.13 -1.17
CA SER A 142 -14.89 -19.61 -0.03
C SER A 142 -14.22 -19.32 1.31
N PHE A 143 -12.90 -19.54 1.42
CA PHE A 143 -12.12 -19.24 2.62
C PHE A 143 -12.17 -17.75 3.00
N TYR A 144 -11.97 -16.84 2.04
CA TYR A 144 -12.08 -15.41 2.32
C TYR A 144 -13.49 -15.03 2.78
N LYS A 145 -14.50 -15.53 2.08
CA LYS A 145 -15.91 -15.19 2.31
C LYS A 145 -16.44 -15.72 3.64
N GLU A 146 -16.17 -16.99 3.93
CA GLU A 146 -16.86 -17.75 4.98
C GLU A 146 -16.02 -17.85 6.27
N SER A 147 -14.69 -17.74 6.15
CA SER A 147 -13.78 -17.98 7.28
C SER A 147 -13.02 -16.72 7.70
N LEU A 148 -12.28 -16.07 6.78
CA LEU A 148 -11.33 -15.02 7.16
C LEU A 148 -11.97 -13.64 7.36
N LEU A 149 -12.63 -13.09 6.34
CA LEU A 149 -13.15 -11.72 6.38
C LEU A 149 -14.26 -11.49 7.44
N PRO A 150 -15.13 -12.47 7.76
CA PRO A 150 -16.05 -12.34 8.89
C PRO A 150 -15.35 -12.11 10.23
N LEU A 151 -14.22 -12.78 10.46
CA LEU A 151 -13.44 -12.61 11.69
C LEU A 151 -12.76 -11.25 11.75
N VAL A 152 -12.20 -10.78 10.63
CA VAL A 152 -11.56 -9.46 10.53
C VAL A 152 -12.59 -8.33 10.75
N SER A 153 -13.75 -8.39 10.10
CA SER A 153 -14.79 -7.37 10.25
C SER A 153 -15.30 -7.26 11.70
N LYS A 154 -15.49 -8.40 12.36
CA LYS A 154 -15.94 -8.47 13.76
C LYS A 154 -14.99 -7.74 14.72
N GLU A 155 -13.67 -7.95 14.60
CA GLU A 155 -12.70 -7.30 15.49
C GLU A 155 -12.55 -5.81 15.22
N LEU A 156 -12.74 -5.39 13.96
CA LEU A 156 -12.81 -3.97 13.61
C LEU A 156 -14.13 -3.31 14.06
N GLY A 157 -15.08 -4.07 14.63
CA GLY A 157 -16.39 -3.57 15.02
C GLY A 157 -17.25 -3.16 13.83
N LEU A 158 -17.06 -3.81 12.67
CA LEU A 158 -17.77 -3.55 11.42
C LEU A 158 -18.75 -4.68 11.10
N PHE A 159 -19.82 -4.34 10.37
CA PHE A 159 -20.76 -5.30 9.82
C PHE A 159 -20.30 -5.74 8.42
N GLN A 160 -20.23 -7.05 8.18
CA GLN A 160 -19.99 -7.59 6.85
C GLN A 160 -21.32 -7.71 6.09
N GLY A 161 -21.47 -6.92 5.02
CA GLY A 161 -22.60 -7.00 4.12
C GLY A 161 -22.42 -8.04 3.01
N ASN A 162 -23.51 -8.34 2.30
CA ASN A 162 -23.45 -9.06 1.02
C ASN A 162 -23.05 -8.09 -0.12
N GLU A 163 -22.76 -8.65 -1.30
CA GLU A 163 -22.43 -7.93 -2.53
C GLU A 163 -23.47 -6.81 -2.81
N GLU A 164 -23.03 -5.55 -2.68
CA GLU A 164 -23.80 -4.36 -3.04
C GLU A 164 -23.03 -3.61 -4.13
N PHE A 165 -23.61 -3.48 -5.32
CA PHE A 165 -22.97 -2.90 -6.50
C PHE A 165 -21.59 -3.53 -6.82
N THR A 166 -21.61 -4.81 -7.24
CA THR A 166 -20.52 -5.54 -7.93
C THR A 166 -19.14 -5.49 -7.28
N VAL A 167 -19.05 -5.38 -5.95
CA VAL A 167 -17.81 -5.63 -5.19
C VAL A 167 -17.94 -6.88 -4.34
N ASP A 168 -16.88 -7.68 -4.28
CA ASP A 168 -16.93 -8.96 -3.58
C ASP A 168 -17.30 -8.83 -2.09
N TYR A 169 -16.78 -7.79 -1.39
CA TYR A 169 -17.05 -7.61 0.04
C TYR A 169 -17.16 -6.14 0.46
N VAL A 170 -18.03 -5.88 1.44
CA VAL A 170 -18.21 -4.57 2.07
C VAL A 170 -18.22 -4.71 3.59
N MET A 171 -17.41 -3.89 4.29
CA MET A 171 -17.44 -3.74 5.74
C MET A 171 -17.94 -2.35 6.09
N SER A 172 -19.05 -2.29 6.83
CA SER A 172 -19.80 -1.06 7.10
C SER A 172 -19.87 -0.75 8.59
N LYS A 173 -20.05 0.53 8.92
CA LYS A 173 -20.32 1.00 10.28
C LYS A 173 -21.78 1.44 10.40
N SER A 174 -22.46 1.03 11.46
CA SER A 174 -23.82 1.50 11.75
C SER A 174 -23.80 2.98 12.13
N PHE A 175 -24.70 3.73 11.50
CA PHE A 175 -25.08 5.10 11.80
C PHE A 175 -26.60 5.11 12.03
N TYR A 176 -27.05 5.86 13.04
CA TYR A 176 -28.48 5.97 13.36
C TYR A 176 -29.22 4.63 13.58
N GLY A 177 -28.51 3.57 13.99
CA GLY A 177 -29.08 2.27 14.33
C GLY A 177 -29.17 1.30 13.14
N ASP A 178 -29.98 1.62 12.14
CA ASP A 178 -30.29 0.75 11.00
C ASP A 178 -29.67 1.18 9.66
N VAL A 179 -28.99 2.33 9.62
CA VAL A 179 -28.27 2.80 8.42
C VAL A 179 -26.83 2.35 8.49
N TYR A 180 -26.35 1.63 7.47
CA TYR A 180 -24.98 1.13 7.40
C TYR A 180 -24.19 1.90 6.35
N VAL A 181 -23.06 2.49 6.74
CA VAL A 181 -22.19 3.27 5.85
C VAL A 181 -20.91 2.47 5.57
N PRO A 182 -20.58 2.16 4.30
CA PRO A 182 -19.35 1.46 3.93
C PRO A 182 -18.10 2.17 4.47
N GLN A 183 -17.19 1.41 5.06
CA GLN A 183 -15.88 1.89 5.53
C GLN A 183 -14.73 1.22 4.78
N ILE A 184 -14.92 -0.05 4.41
CA ILE A 184 -13.97 -0.84 3.63
C ILE A 184 -14.73 -1.54 2.50
N GLN A 185 -14.24 -1.40 1.27
CA GLN A 185 -14.73 -2.15 0.12
C GLN A 185 -13.59 -3.00 -0.44
N ILE A 186 -13.86 -4.26 -0.73
CA ILE A 186 -12.85 -5.23 -1.12
C ILE A 186 -13.25 -5.89 -2.42
N GLU A 187 -12.34 -5.90 -3.39
CA GLU A 187 -12.39 -6.81 -4.53
C GLU A 187 -11.33 -7.89 -4.35
N SER A 188 -11.68 -9.12 -4.70
CA SER A 188 -10.79 -10.27 -4.64
C SER A 188 -10.66 -10.93 -6.03
N GLU A 189 -9.49 -10.79 -6.64
CA GLU A 189 -9.19 -11.47 -7.90
C GLU A 189 -8.17 -12.58 -7.67
N ASN A 190 -8.45 -13.76 -8.22
CA ASN A 190 -7.60 -14.93 -8.05
C ASN A 190 -6.36 -14.92 -8.96
N ASP A 191 -6.14 -13.85 -9.73
CA ASP A 191 -5.02 -13.68 -10.64
C ASP A 191 -4.70 -12.19 -10.87
N ILE A 192 -3.49 -11.77 -10.49
CA ILE A 192 -3.01 -10.39 -10.69
C ILE A 192 -3.12 -9.92 -12.15
N ARG A 193 -3.03 -10.83 -13.12
CA ARG A 193 -3.02 -10.53 -14.55
C ARG A 193 -4.37 -9.98 -15.02
N THR A 194 -5.47 -10.37 -14.37
CA THR A 194 -6.84 -9.96 -14.72
C THR A 194 -7.42 -8.87 -13.81
N ALA A 195 -6.79 -8.60 -12.67
CA ALA A 195 -7.27 -7.68 -11.63
C ALA A 195 -7.38 -6.18 -12.03
N ASN A 196 -7.03 -5.81 -13.27
CA ASN A 196 -7.20 -4.45 -13.76
C ASN A 196 -8.65 -3.99 -13.82
N GLN A 197 -9.58 -4.91 -14.13
CA GLN A 197 -11.00 -4.58 -14.15
C GLN A 197 -11.49 -4.32 -12.72
N GLU A 198 -11.05 -5.12 -11.76
CA GLU A 198 -11.38 -4.97 -10.34
C GLU A 198 -10.81 -3.68 -9.74
N MET A 199 -9.58 -3.31 -10.10
CA MET A 199 -9.03 -2.00 -9.72
C MET A 199 -9.89 -0.84 -10.24
N ASN A 200 -10.36 -0.92 -11.49
CA ASN A 200 -11.25 0.10 -12.04
C ASN A 200 -12.59 0.15 -11.31
N LYS A 201 -13.15 -1.00 -10.88
CA LYS A 201 -14.39 -1.03 -10.08
C LYS A 201 -14.17 -0.35 -8.73
N LEU A 202 -13.12 -0.73 -7.99
CA LEU A 202 -12.77 -0.08 -6.72
C LEU A 202 -12.65 1.44 -6.86
N CYS A 203 -12.00 1.92 -7.94
CA CYS A 203 -11.82 3.35 -8.17
C CYS A 203 -13.11 4.11 -8.51
N ARG A 204 -14.22 3.42 -8.78
CA ARG A 204 -15.55 4.05 -8.98
C ARG A 204 -16.32 4.22 -7.69
N LEU A 205 -15.81 3.68 -6.60
CA LEU A 205 -16.50 3.67 -5.31
C LEU A 205 -15.83 4.65 -4.36
N ASN A 206 -16.66 5.27 -3.53
CA ASN A 206 -16.19 6.17 -2.49
C ASN A 206 -16.25 5.46 -1.14
N SER A 207 -15.07 5.20 -0.56
CA SER A 207 -14.93 4.55 0.74
C SER A 207 -13.61 5.00 1.38
N PRO A 208 -13.56 5.18 2.73
CA PRO A 208 -12.34 5.48 3.46
C PRO A 208 -11.17 4.55 3.10
N LEU A 209 -11.46 3.26 2.93
CA LEU A 209 -10.52 2.25 2.48
C LEU A 209 -11.14 1.41 1.35
N ARG A 210 -10.35 1.16 0.31
CA ARG A 210 -10.62 0.19 -0.74
C ARG A 210 -9.47 -0.79 -0.80
N VAL A 211 -9.75 -2.08 -0.92
CA VAL A 211 -8.73 -3.12 -0.90
C VAL A 211 -8.86 -3.99 -2.14
N LEU A 212 -7.78 -4.11 -2.91
CA LEU A 212 -7.65 -5.17 -3.90
C LEU A 212 -6.89 -6.32 -3.28
N VAL A 213 -7.54 -7.47 -3.11
CA VAL A 213 -6.87 -8.74 -2.78
C VAL A 213 -6.61 -9.46 -4.09
N THR A 214 -5.37 -9.88 -4.32
CA THR A 214 -5.04 -10.68 -5.47
C THR A 214 -4.01 -11.76 -5.21
N VAL A 215 -3.72 -12.56 -6.22
CA VAL A 215 -2.88 -13.73 -6.15
C VAL A 215 -1.82 -13.69 -7.24
N PHE A 216 -0.61 -14.09 -6.88
CA PHE A 216 0.44 -14.36 -7.85
C PHE A 216 1.14 -15.67 -7.51
N ASP A 217 0.62 -16.77 -8.07
CA ASP A 217 1.10 -18.12 -7.80
C ASP A 217 2.54 -18.32 -8.32
N GLY A 218 3.36 -19.02 -7.53
CA GLY A 218 4.73 -19.35 -7.91
C GLY A 218 5.73 -18.20 -7.84
N TRP A 219 5.41 -17.13 -7.11
CA TRP A 219 6.33 -16.05 -6.83
C TRP A 219 7.01 -16.23 -5.47
N ASP A 220 8.33 -16.24 -5.50
CA ASP A 220 9.20 -16.47 -4.35
C ASP A 220 9.58 -15.18 -3.60
N GLY A 221 8.92 -14.07 -3.91
CA GLY A 221 9.31 -12.76 -3.36
C GLY A 221 10.51 -12.13 -4.07
N SER A 222 11.15 -12.81 -5.02
CA SER A 222 12.24 -12.22 -5.81
C SER A 222 11.75 -10.98 -6.56
N LYS A 223 12.67 -10.08 -6.90
CA LYS A 223 12.39 -8.86 -7.67
C LYS A 223 11.82 -9.23 -9.05
N ASN A 224 10.50 -9.45 -9.12
CA ASN A 224 9.81 -9.86 -10.34
C ASN A 224 9.19 -8.64 -11.00
N GLN A 225 9.85 -8.15 -12.06
CA GLN A 225 9.46 -6.96 -12.81
C GLN A 225 7.95 -6.91 -13.14
N LYS A 226 7.31 -8.07 -13.37
CA LYS A 226 5.91 -8.17 -13.77
C LYS A 226 4.92 -7.69 -12.71
N ILE A 227 5.10 -8.06 -11.45
CA ILE A 227 4.19 -7.67 -10.34
C ILE A 227 4.05 -6.18 -10.28
N TYR A 228 5.18 -5.54 -10.47
CA TYR A 228 5.26 -4.14 -10.37
C TYR A 228 4.84 -3.39 -11.62
N ASP A 229 4.98 -3.99 -12.79
CA ASP A 229 4.32 -3.48 -13.99
C ASP A 229 2.80 -3.43 -13.76
N TYR A 230 2.23 -4.40 -13.02
CA TYR A 230 0.83 -4.34 -12.57
C TYR A 230 0.59 -3.23 -11.55
N LEU A 231 1.42 -3.09 -10.51
CA LEU A 231 1.29 -1.97 -9.56
C LEU A 231 1.34 -0.60 -10.23
N ARG A 232 2.26 -0.39 -11.19
CA ARG A 232 2.34 0.84 -12.00
C ARG A 232 1.09 1.05 -12.84
N LYS A 233 0.55 -0.02 -13.42
CA LYS A 233 -0.68 0.05 -14.19
C LYS A 233 -1.86 0.47 -13.31
N TRP A 234 -1.96 -0.07 -12.10
CA TRP A 234 -3.01 0.30 -11.16
C TRP A 234 -2.83 1.71 -10.62
N GLN A 235 -1.59 2.12 -10.29
CA GLN A 235 -1.28 3.50 -9.95
C GLN A 235 -1.82 4.47 -11.00
N LYS A 236 -1.53 4.24 -12.29
CA LYS A 236 -2.05 5.08 -13.38
C LYS A 236 -3.58 5.11 -13.44
N THR A 237 -4.25 3.99 -13.16
CA THR A 237 -5.72 3.95 -13.07
C THR A 237 -6.21 4.83 -11.91
N ILE A 238 -5.58 4.72 -10.75
CA ILE A 238 -5.92 5.52 -9.55
C ILE A 238 -5.68 7.01 -9.83
N GLU A 239 -4.54 7.38 -10.41
CA GLU A 239 -4.19 8.75 -10.81
C GLU A 239 -5.23 9.33 -11.78
N ALA A 240 -5.68 8.55 -12.77
CA ALA A 240 -6.71 8.98 -13.72
C ALA A 240 -8.04 9.25 -13.02
N HIS A 241 -8.46 8.38 -12.10
CA HIS A 241 -9.67 8.59 -11.30
C HIS A 241 -9.56 9.79 -10.35
N GLY A 242 -8.43 9.94 -9.65
CA GLY A 242 -8.19 11.07 -8.76
C GLY A 242 -8.17 12.41 -9.49
N SER A 243 -7.57 12.44 -10.69
CA SER A 243 -7.51 13.66 -11.51
C SER A 243 -8.88 14.07 -12.05
N MET A 244 -9.72 13.11 -12.45
CA MET A 244 -11.05 13.39 -13.02
C MET A 244 -12.10 13.76 -11.97
N ASN A 245 -11.97 13.26 -10.73
CA ASN A 245 -12.98 13.45 -9.68
C ASN A 245 -12.58 14.51 -8.63
N MET A 246 -11.58 15.35 -8.92
CA MET A 246 -11.16 16.59 -8.23
C MET A 246 -11.57 16.76 -6.75
N GLY A 247 -11.16 15.82 -5.89
CA GLY A 247 -11.37 15.90 -4.43
C GLY A 247 -12.54 15.08 -3.87
N GLU A 248 -13.46 14.60 -4.71
CA GLU A 248 -14.51 13.65 -4.30
C GLU A 248 -13.97 12.22 -4.17
N PHE A 249 -12.90 11.91 -4.92
CA PHE A 249 -12.16 10.66 -4.79
C PHE A 249 -11.14 10.75 -3.65
N SER A 250 -11.53 10.26 -2.48
CA SER A 250 -10.75 10.31 -1.25
C SER A 250 -10.45 8.90 -0.71
N GLY A 251 -9.69 8.79 0.38
CA GLY A 251 -9.38 7.50 1.02
C GLY A 251 -8.06 6.85 0.61
N VAL A 252 -7.86 5.63 1.10
CA VAL A 252 -6.69 4.78 0.82
C VAL A 252 -7.09 3.62 -0.09
N ILE A 253 -6.18 3.22 -0.97
CA ILE A 253 -6.31 2.01 -1.79
C ILE A 253 -5.21 1.05 -1.34
N GLY A 254 -5.58 0.05 -0.56
CA GLY A 254 -4.72 -1.05 -0.14
C GLY A 254 -4.66 -2.14 -1.20
N ILE A 255 -3.48 -2.73 -1.38
CA ILE A 255 -3.27 -3.89 -2.23
C ILE A 255 -2.74 -5.01 -1.34
N LEU A 256 -3.34 -6.19 -1.45
CA LEU A 256 -2.84 -7.43 -0.85
C LEU A 256 -2.55 -8.41 -1.97
N ILE A 257 -1.37 -9.03 -1.93
CA ILE A 257 -0.98 -10.07 -2.88
C ILE A 257 -0.63 -11.31 -2.08
N GLY A 258 -1.43 -12.37 -2.22
CA GLY A 258 -1.09 -13.69 -1.74
C GLY A 258 -0.20 -14.40 -2.76
N SER A 259 0.85 -15.05 -2.30
CA SER A 259 1.68 -15.92 -3.13
C SER A 259 1.93 -17.24 -2.42
N TYR A 260 1.74 -18.33 -3.15
CA TYR A 260 2.06 -19.65 -2.69
C TYR A 260 3.22 -20.22 -3.52
N HIS A 261 4.35 -20.48 -2.87
CA HIS A 261 5.56 -20.97 -3.50
C HIS A 261 6.35 -21.84 -2.51
N ASN A 262 6.88 -22.98 -2.95
CA ASN A 262 7.66 -23.90 -2.10
C ASN A 262 7.00 -24.24 -0.75
N LYS A 263 5.67 -24.43 -0.75
CA LYS A 263 4.87 -24.69 0.45
C LYS A 263 4.86 -23.56 1.48
N GLU A 264 5.30 -22.37 1.08
CA GLU A 264 5.17 -21.16 1.86
C GLU A 264 4.05 -20.31 1.27
N LEU A 265 3.12 -19.88 2.12
CA LEU A 265 2.12 -18.89 1.79
C LEU A 265 2.59 -17.54 2.33
N THR A 266 2.89 -16.61 1.43
CA THR A 266 3.34 -15.27 1.78
C THR A 266 2.33 -14.24 1.32
N TYR A 267 1.92 -13.36 2.22
CA TYR A 267 1.14 -12.18 1.90
C TYR A 267 2.06 -10.97 1.78
N TYR A 268 1.84 -10.18 0.76
CA TYR A 268 2.48 -8.89 0.53
C TYR A 268 1.43 -7.79 0.57
N SER A 269 1.83 -6.58 0.99
CA SER A 269 0.93 -5.43 1.06
C SER A 269 1.55 -4.16 0.50
N ALA A 270 0.79 -3.39 -0.27
CA ALA A 270 1.12 -2.04 -0.72
C ALA A 270 -0.08 -1.11 -0.47
N ALA A 271 0.11 0.20 -0.52
CA ALA A 271 -1.00 1.15 -0.45
C ALA A 271 -0.74 2.39 -1.29
N PHE A 272 -1.81 2.97 -1.82
CA PHE A 272 -1.83 4.21 -2.55
C PHE A 272 -2.80 5.19 -1.91
N TRP A 273 -2.50 6.47 -2.03
CA TRP A 273 -3.48 7.53 -1.84
C TRP A 273 -4.46 7.59 -3.01
N SER A 274 -5.60 8.25 -2.83
CA SER A 274 -6.62 8.40 -3.89
C SER A 274 -6.14 9.20 -5.10
N ASN A 275 -5.10 10.02 -4.98
CA ASN A 275 -4.47 10.65 -6.15
C ASN A 275 -3.46 9.75 -6.87
N GLY A 276 -3.32 8.49 -6.45
CA GLY A 276 -2.42 7.50 -7.03
C GLY A 276 -0.99 7.55 -6.49
N THR A 277 -0.66 8.51 -5.64
CA THR A 277 0.62 8.53 -4.95
C THR A 277 0.84 7.25 -4.15
N LEU A 278 2.01 6.63 -4.31
CA LEU A 278 2.41 5.52 -3.49
C LEU A 278 2.52 5.96 -2.02
N ARG A 279 1.71 5.32 -1.18
CA ARG A 279 1.67 5.56 0.25
C ARG A 279 2.57 4.58 0.99
N GLN A 280 2.36 3.30 0.77
CA GLN A 280 3.16 2.23 1.34
C GLN A 280 3.71 1.38 0.20
N PRO A 281 5.04 1.19 0.09
CA PRO A 281 5.59 0.29 -0.90
C PRO A 281 5.13 -1.13 -0.63
N LEU A 282 5.14 -1.95 -1.69
CA LEU A 282 4.88 -3.38 -1.55
C LEU A 282 5.90 -3.94 -0.55
N LYS A 283 5.47 -4.78 0.38
CA LYS A 283 6.35 -5.42 1.38
C LYS A 283 5.74 -6.72 1.85
N VAL A 284 6.57 -7.64 2.35
CA VAL A 284 6.09 -8.83 3.05
C VAL A 284 5.28 -8.38 4.26
N LEU A 285 4.04 -8.87 4.32
CA LEU A 285 3.15 -8.69 5.44
C LEU A 285 3.30 -9.84 6.43
N GLN A 286 3.20 -11.09 5.94
CA GLN A 286 3.35 -12.30 6.75
C GLN A 286 3.65 -13.51 5.86
N SER A 287 4.47 -14.44 6.35
CA SER A 287 4.71 -15.75 5.75
C SER A 287 4.20 -16.88 6.65
N PHE A 288 3.71 -17.96 6.04
CA PHE A 288 3.26 -19.18 6.70
C PHE A 288 3.88 -20.39 6.01
N CYS A 289 4.65 -21.20 6.76
CA CYS A 289 5.14 -22.48 6.25
C CYS A 289 4.05 -23.53 6.38
N LEU A 290 3.63 -24.12 5.25
CA LEU A 290 2.55 -25.10 5.19
C LEU A 290 3.04 -26.56 5.22
N GLU A 291 4.31 -26.81 5.56
CA GLU A 291 4.80 -28.17 5.79
C GLU A 291 4.31 -28.74 7.12
N ARG A 292 3.93 -30.02 7.11
CA ARG A 292 3.79 -30.82 8.32
C ARG A 292 5.19 -31.20 8.80
N ASN A 293 5.52 -30.87 10.05
CA ASN A 293 6.59 -31.54 10.79
C ASN A 293 6.24 -33.02 11.00
#